data_AF-A0AAR2K359-F1
#
_entry.id   AF-A0AAR2K359-F1
#
_cell.length_a   1.000
_cell.length_b   1.000
_cell.length_c   1.000
_cell.angle_alpha   90.00
_cell.angle_beta   90.00
_cell.angle_gamma   90.00
#
_symmetry.space_group_name_H-M   'P 1'
#
loop_
_entity.id
_entity.type
_entity.pdbx_description
1 polymer ?
#
loop_
_entity_poly.entity_id
_entity_poly.type
_entity_poly.pdbx_seq_one_letter_code
_entity_poly.pdbx_strand_id
1 'polypeptide(L)'
;MAQTSLLQGKRFYCREWVFHKIQHCLQEKTNNLVAGTSGTLGGSSGPPNTGGGPSSGTGKSGSWGVLLVGGPGSGKTALCTELIWPSAPQGAHRGLHQLCLAFHFCRAEDADTVCLSGFVRGLVAQIRGGGLVPQYEEKIRDPVVQSALQPGECERNPSEAFKRCVLLPLLSCKPPAQALFLLVDSVDEGVKAGDGESRSSSSSPRSIGELLAAHHELLPPWLLLICSGRRQNKNITKLFTDLPLTLGSRTSLKL
;
A
#
# COMPACT_ATOMS: atom_id res chain seq x y z
N MET A 1 -14.28 -12.27 -3.35
CA MET A 1 -13.73 -11.02 -3.93
C MET A 1 -14.12 -10.96 -5.39
N ALA A 2 -14.69 -9.85 -5.84
CA ALA A 2 -15.06 -9.69 -7.24
C ALA A 2 -13.81 -9.82 -8.13
N GLN A 3 -13.85 -10.72 -9.12
CA GLN A 3 -12.75 -10.93 -10.08
C GLN A 3 -12.95 -10.15 -11.38
N THR A 4 -13.89 -9.20 -11.41
CA THR A 4 -14.29 -8.50 -12.64
C THR A 4 -14.44 -7.00 -12.40
N SER A 5 -14.19 -6.23 -13.46
CA SER A 5 -14.25 -4.77 -13.44
C SER A 5 -15.68 -4.27 -13.18
N LEU A 6 -15.86 -3.41 -12.17
CA LEU A 6 -17.09 -2.63 -11.95
C LEU A 6 -17.41 -1.65 -13.10
N LEU A 7 -16.44 -1.44 -14.01
CA LEU A 7 -16.57 -0.60 -15.20
C LEU A 7 -16.78 -1.40 -16.48
N GLN A 8 -17.10 -2.69 -16.42
CA GLN A 8 -17.35 -3.49 -17.63
C GLN A 8 -18.43 -2.83 -18.51
N GLY A 9 -18.05 -2.40 -19.72
CA GLY A 9 -18.93 -1.70 -20.67
C GLY A 9 -19.10 -0.19 -20.42
N LYS A 10 -18.42 0.40 -19.43
CA LYS A 10 -18.47 1.84 -19.12
C LYS A 10 -17.12 2.50 -19.42
N ARG A 11 -17.14 3.68 -20.02
CA ARG A 11 -15.91 4.45 -20.30
C ARG A 11 -15.53 5.28 -19.06
N PHE A 12 -14.23 5.27 -18.73
CA PHE A 12 -13.62 6.10 -17.69
C PHE A 12 -12.93 7.30 -18.34
N TYR A 13 -13.17 8.52 -17.83
CA TYR A 13 -12.64 9.75 -18.42
C TYR A 13 -12.20 10.77 -17.37
N CYS A 14 -11.36 11.71 -17.81
CA CYS A 14 -11.02 12.99 -17.12
C CYS A 14 -10.22 12.83 -15.83
N ARG A 15 -9.66 11.65 -15.57
CA ARG A 15 -8.86 11.34 -14.37
C ARG A 15 -7.53 10.65 -14.71
N GLU A 16 -7.13 10.69 -15.97
CA GLU A 16 -5.92 10.05 -16.52
C GLU A 16 -4.66 10.61 -15.86
N TRP A 17 -4.67 11.90 -15.50
CA TRP A 17 -3.57 12.55 -14.77
C TRP A 17 -3.22 11.84 -13.45
N VAL A 18 -4.18 11.16 -12.81
CA VAL A 18 -3.96 10.40 -11.58
C VAL A 18 -3.08 9.19 -11.86
N PHE A 19 -3.33 8.47 -12.96
CA PHE A 19 -2.50 7.35 -13.36
C PHE A 19 -1.08 7.79 -13.68
N HIS A 20 -0.90 8.93 -14.34
CA HIS A 20 0.43 9.50 -14.57
C HIS A 20 1.15 9.79 -13.24
N LYS A 21 0.45 10.29 -12.21
CA LYS A 21 1.06 10.50 -10.89
C LYS A 21 1.40 9.21 -10.16
N ILE A 22 0.54 8.18 -10.24
CA ILE A 22 0.83 6.86 -9.67
C ILE A 22 2.05 6.25 -10.36
N GLN A 23 2.11 6.31 -11.69
CA GLN A 23 3.24 5.86 -12.49
C GLN A 23 4.52 6.60 -12.11
N HIS A 24 4.46 7.93 -11.94
CA HIS A 24 5.60 8.71 -11.47
C HIS A 24 6.09 8.27 -10.09
N CYS A 25 5.18 8.06 -9.13
CA CYS A 25 5.54 7.59 -7.80
C CYS A 25 6.22 6.21 -7.84
N LEU A 26 5.73 5.29 -8.67
CA LEU A 26 6.34 3.97 -8.88
C LEU A 26 7.72 4.08 -9.54
N GLN A 27 7.88 4.98 -10.51
CA GLN A 27 9.16 5.20 -11.17
C GLN A 27 10.20 5.79 -10.21
N GLU A 28 9.83 6.80 -9.43
CA GLU A 28 10.71 7.38 -8.39
C GLU A 28 11.11 6.31 -7.38
N LYS A 29 10.15 5.50 -6.91
CA LYS A 29 10.43 4.42 -5.97
C LYS A 29 11.37 3.38 -6.58
N THR A 30 11.16 3.01 -7.85
CA THR A 30 12.04 2.10 -8.60
C THR A 30 13.46 2.67 -8.73
N ASN A 31 13.59 3.94 -9.09
CA ASN A 31 14.89 4.60 -9.22
C ASN A 31 15.66 4.62 -7.89
N ASN A 32 14.97 4.84 -6.77
CA ASN A 32 15.58 4.83 -5.45
C ASN A 32 16.10 3.44 -5.04
N LEU A 33 15.45 2.35 -5.49
CA LEU A 33 15.94 0.99 -5.25
C LEU A 33 17.28 0.75 -5.97
N VAL A 34 17.37 1.19 -7.23
CA VAL A 34 18.59 1.04 -8.06
C VAL A 34 19.73 1.90 -7.52
N ALA A 35 19.44 3.14 -7.09
CA ALA A 35 20.43 4.03 -6.51
C ALA A 35 21.02 3.49 -5.18
N GLY A 36 20.18 2.85 -4.35
CA GLY A 36 20.62 2.23 -3.10
C GLY A 36 21.55 1.01 -3.29
N THR A 37 21.46 0.32 -4.42
CA THR A 37 22.33 -0.83 -4.75
C THR A 37 23.69 -0.43 -5.35
N SER A 38 23.83 0.79 -5.87
CA SER A 38 25.11 1.28 -6.45
C SER A 38 26.08 1.90 -5.43
N GLY A 39 25.74 1.89 -4.13
CA GLY A 39 26.53 2.52 -3.07
C GLY A 39 27.70 1.70 -2.49
N THR A 40 28.00 0.51 -3.02
CA THR A 40 29.13 -0.31 -2.56
C THR A 40 29.92 -0.82 -3.74
N LEU A 41 31.23 -0.53 -3.72
CA LEU A 41 32.31 -0.92 -4.65
C LEU A 41 32.74 0.16 -5.66
N GLY A 42 33.61 1.05 -5.19
CA GLY A 42 34.45 1.94 -6.00
C GLY A 42 35.54 2.54 -5.12
N GLY A 43 36.60 1.78 -4.85
CA GLY A 43 37.76 2.28 -4.11
C GLY A 43 38.60 3.23 -4.97
N SER A 44 38.89 4.41 -4.45
CA SER A 44 40.11 5.16 -4.78
C SER A 44 40.53 6.00 -3.57
N SER A 45 41.74 5.71 -3.10
CA SER A 45 42.46 6.43 -2.06
C SER A 45 42.83 7.84 -2.53
N GLY A 46 42.36 8.88 -1.85
CA GLY A 46 42.78 10.28 -2.00
C GLY A 46 42.64 11.03 -0.68
N PRO A 47 43.51 12.02 -0.38
CA PRO A 47 43.64 12.61 0.94
C PRO A 47 42.49 13.57 1.29
N PRO A 48 42.27 13.91 2.58
CA PRO A 48 41.15 14.74 2.99
C PRO A 48 41.45 16.20 2.68
N ASN A 49 40.64 16.83 1.83
CA ASN A 49 40.68 18.27 1.61
C ASN A 49 39.54 18.93 2.39
N THR A 50 39.90 19.79 3.34
CA THR A 50 39.01 20.59 4.18
C THR A 50 38.45 21.77 3.40
N GLY A 51 37.13 21.83 3.21
CA GLY A 51 36.42 23.04 2.78
C GLY A 51 35.27 22.77 1.83
N GLY A 52 34.04 23.03 2.28
CA GLY A 52 32.88 23.14 1.40
C GLY A 52 31.57 22.69 2.04
N GLY A 53 30.87 23.63 2.70
CA GLY A 53 29.41 23.74 2.88
C GLY A 53 28.63 22.55 3.49
N PRO A 54 27.53 22.80 4.23
CA PRO A 54 26.59 21.73 4.55
C PRO A 54 25.83 21.37 3.26
N SER A 55 26.38 20.47 2.46
CA SER A 55 25.60 19.68 1.50
C SER A 55 24.75 18.71 2.32
N SER A 56 23.60 19.21 2.76
CA SER A 56 22.50 18.42 3.30
C SER A 56 21.99 17.48 2.21
N GLY A 57 22.72 16.40 1.97
CA GLY A 57 22.25 15.20 1.29
C GLY A 57 21.25 14.49 2.19
N THR A 58 20.11 15.12 2.45
CA THR A 58 18.93 14.41 2.94
C THR A 58 18.50 13.47 1.82
N GLY A 59 18.91 12.20 1.90
CA GLY A 59 18.33 11.14 1.10
C GLY A 59 16.81 11.24 1.27
N LYS A 60 16.11 11.74 0.24
CA LYS A 60 14.66 11.84 0.23
C LYS A 60 14.12 10.42 0.30
N SER A 61 13.78 9.98 1.52
CA SER A 61 12.99 8.77 1.73
C SER A 61 11.77 8.86 0.82
N GLY A 62 11.64 7.92 -0.11
CA GLY A 62 10.56 7.92 -1.10
C GLY A 62 9.19 7.83 -0.42
N SER A 63 8.16 8.32 -1.10
CA SER A 63 6.77 8.18 -0.64
C SER A 63 6.44 6.73 -0.31
N TRP A 64 5.96 6.45 0.90
CA TRP A 64 5.45 5.12 1.26
C TRP A 64 4.04 4.89 0.69
N GLY A 65 3.32 5.94 0.25
CA GLY A 65 1.98 5.77 -0.31
C GLY A 65 1.29 6.99 -0.95
N VAL A 66 0.19 6.70 -1.65
CA VAL A 66 -0.73 7.64 -2.29
C VAL A 66 -2.12 7.50 -1.67
N LEU A 67 -2.72 8.61 -1.23
CA LEU A 67 -4.09 8.63 -0.73
C LEU A 67 -5.01 9.40 -1.68
N LEU A 68 -5.99 8.71 -2.24
CA LEU A 68 -7.03 9.25 -3.10
C LEU A 68 -8.21 9.71 -2.26
N VAL A 69 -8.48 11.02 -2.25
CA VAL A 69 -9.52 11.63 -1.40
C VAL A 69 -10.53 12.36 -2.27
N GLY A 70 -11.82 12.13 -2.05
CA GLY A 70 -12.89 12.80 -2.78
C GLY A 70 -14.26 12.57 -2.17
N GLY A 71 -15.26 13.34 -2.60
CA GLY A 71 -16.65 13.17 -2.17
C GLY A 71 -17.29 11.86 -2.67
N PRO A 72 -18.48 11.47 -2.17
CA PRO A 72 -19.28 10.42 -2.80
C PRO A 72 -19.50 10.72 -4.29
N GLY A 73 -19.45 9.69 -5.14
CA GLY A 73 -19.62 9.86 -6.59
C GLY A 73 -18.43 10.46 -7.34
N SER A 74 -17.32 10.83 -6.66
CA SER A 74 -16.14 11.42 -7.31
C SER A 74 -15.35 10.45 -8.22
N GLY A 75 -15.73 9.17 -8.25
CA GLY A 75 -15.11 8.15 -9.10
C GLY A 75 -13.87 7.47 -8.50
N LYS A 76 -13.61 7.56 -7.19
CA LYS A 76 -12.50 6.85 -6.51
C LYS A 76 -12.46 5.35 -6.80
N THR A 77 -13.56 4.65 -6.51
CA THR A 77 -13.67 3.21 -6.74
C THR A 77 -13.61 2.86 -8.21
N ALA A 78 -14.16 3.72 -9.09
CA ALA A 78 -14.03 3.57 -10.54
C ALA A 78 -12.56 3.66 -10.98
N LEU A 79 -11.81 4.63 -10.45
CA LEU A 79 -10.39 4.78 -10.72
C LEU A 79 -9.58 3.58 -10.22
N CYS A 80 -9.85 3.12 -9.00
CA CYS A 80 -9.19 1.93 -8.45
C CYS A 80 -9.51 0.69 -9.29
N THR A 81 -10.77 0.53 -9.72
CA THR A 81 -11.19 -0.56 -10.61
C THR A 81 -10.44 -0.50 -11.94
N GLU A 82 -10.34 0.68 -12.55
CA GLU A 82 -9.61 0.88 -13.82
C GLU A 82 -8.11 0.62 -13.68
N LEU A 83 -7.52 0.86 -12.50
CA LEU A 83 -6.12 0.55 -12.24
C LEU A 83 -5.85 -0.96 -12.21
N ILE A 84 -6.78 -1.75 -11.66
CA ILE A 84 -6.65 -3.21 -11.53
C ILE A 84 -7.11 -3.94 -12.79
N TRP A 85 -8.21 -3.50 -13.38
CA TRP A 85 -8.81 -4.08 -14.58
C TRP A 85 -9.04 -3.00 -15.64
N PRO A 86 -7.97 -2.60 -16.37
CA PRO A 86 -8.06 -1.53 -17.34
C PRO A 86 -9.06 -1.89 -18.45
N SER A 87 -10.05 -1.03 -18.65
CA SER A 87 -11.13 -1.20 -19.63
C SER A 87 -10.88 -0.43 -20.92
N ALA A 88 -10.04 0.61 -20.89
CA ALA A 88 -9.71 1.40 -22.07
C ALA A 88 -8.72 0.66 -23.01
N PRO A 89 -8.99 0.62 -24.33
CA PRO A 89 -8.12 -0.06 -25.30
C PRO A 89 -6.78 0.67 -25.50
N GLN A 90 -6.70 1.97 -25.21
CA GLN A 90 -5.48 2.78 -25.26
C GLN A 90 -5.37 3.59 -23.96
N GLY A 91 -4.19 3.56 -23.33
CA GLY A 91 -3.91 4.35 -22.13
C GLY A 91 -2.55 3.99 -21.53
N ALA A 92 -1.76 5.00 -21.15
CA ALA A 92 -0.45 4.81 -20.52
C ALA A 92 -0.55 4.00 -19.21
N HIS A 93 -1.71 4.00 -18.57
CA HIS A 93 -2.00 3.27 -17.34
C HIS A 93 -2.20 1.77 -17.53
N ARG A 94 -2.34 1.28 -18.77
CA ARG A 94 -2.61 -0.14 -19.02
C ARG A 94 -1.51 -1.05 -18.50
N GLY A 95 -0.27 -0.59 -18.40
CA GLY A 95 0.83 -1.38 -17.80
C GLY A 95 0.75 -1.48 -16.27
N LEU A 96 0.03 -0.57 -15.59
CA LEU A 96 0.06 -0.49 -14.14
C LEU A 96 -0.54 -1.73 -13.46
N HIS A 97 -1.58 -2.36 -14.02
CA HIS A 97 -2.16 -3.56 -13.41
C HIS A 97 -1.14 -4.70 -13.22
N GLN A 98 -0.09 -4.78 -14.07
CA GLN A 98 0.98 -5.79 -13.95
C GLN A 98 1.90 -5.53 -12.75
N LEU A 99 1.91 -4.31 -12.21
CA LEU A 99 2.66 -3.90 -11.03
C LEU A 99 1.82 -4.03 -9.74
N CYS A 100 0.56 -4.47 -9.85
CA CYS A 100 -0.31 -4.68 -8.69
C CYS A 100 0.10 -5.97 -7.97
N LEU A 101 0.63 -5.81 -6.76
CA LEU A 101 0.97 -6.94 -5.89
C LEU A 101 -0.28 -7.60 -5.30
N ALA A 102 -1.22 -6.79 -4.82
CA ALA A 102 -2.51 -7.20 -4.31
C ALA A 102 -3.46 -6.01 -4.24
N PHE A 103 -4.75 -6.28 -4.16
CA PHE A 103 -5.79 -5.27 -4.02
C PHE A 103 -6.90 -5.71 -3.06
N HIS A 104 -7.60 -4.74 -2.49
CA HIS A 104 -8.76 -4.98 -1.63
C HIS A 104 -9.78 -3.84 -1.78
N PHE A 105 -11.07 -4.19 -1.81
CA PHE A 105 -12.16 -3.22 -1.90
C PHE A 105 -13.04 -3.37 -0.66
N CYS A 106 -12.97 -2.39 0.24
CA CYS A 106 -13.84 -2.35 1.40
C CYS A 106 -15.26 -1.93 0.99
N ARG A 107 -16.27 -2.65 1.44
CA ARG A 107 -17.69 -2.36 1.19
C ARG A 107 -18.45 -2.42 2.51
N ALA A 108 -19.13 -1.33 2.87
CA ALA A 108 -19.88 -1.25 4.13
C ALA A 108 -20.97 -2.32 4.26
N GLU A 109 -21.53 -2.73 3.12
CA GLU A 109 -22.64 -3.68 3.04
C GLU A 109 -22.18 -5.14 3.09
N ASP A 110 -20.87 -5.39 3.05
CA ASP A 110 -20.29 -6.73 3.02
C ASP A 110 -19.26 -6.87 4.16
N ALA A 111 -19.70 -7.50 5.26
CA ALA A 111 -18.92 -7.69 6.48
C ALA A 111 -17.58 -8.42 6.22
N ASP A 112 -17.52 -9.30 5.22
CA ASP A 112 -16.30 -10.03 4.88
C ASP A 112 -15.22 -9.09 4.32
N THR A 113 -15.63 -8.03 3.62
CA THR A 113 -14.72 -7.04 3.02
C THR A 113 -14.18 -6.02 4.02
N VAL A 114 -14.78 -5.90 5.20
CA VAL A 114 -14.29 -5.04 6.29
C VAL A 114 -13.65 -5.84 7.43
N CYS A 115 -13.70 -7.19 7.35
CA CYS A 115 -13.05 -8.09 8.30
C CYS A 115 -11.52 -8.04 8.17
N LEU A 116 -10.82 -7.81 9.29
CA LEU A 116 -9.35 -7.74 9.32
C LEU A 116 -8.69 -9.08 8.97
N SER A 117 -9.20 -10.18 9.54
CA SER A 117 -8.69 -11.53 9.25
C SER A 117 -8.91 -11.90 7.78
N GLY A 118 -10.10 -11.59 7.25
CA GLY A 118 -10.43 -11.75 5.83
C GLY A 118 -9.49 -10.94 4.91
N PHE A 119 -9.22 -9.69 5.26
CA PHE A 119 -8.27 -8.83 4.56
C PHE A 119 -6.86 -9.43 4.54
N VAL A 120 -6.29 -9.79 5.68
CA VAL A 120 -4.93 -10.37 5.78
C VAL A 120 -4.83 -11.65 4.95
N ARG A 121 -5.76 -12.59 5.13
CA ARG A 121 -5.78 -13.85 4.39
C ARG A 121 -5.95 -13.63 2.88
N GLY A 122 -6.77 -12.64 2.51
CA GLY A 122 -6.97 -12.22 1.13
C GLY A 122 -5.69 -11.70 0.47
N LEU A 123 -4.92 -10.87 1.18
CA LEU A 123 -3.62 -10.41 0.70
C LEU A 123 -2.64 -11.57 0.51
N VAL A 124 -2.52 -12.46 1.50
CA VAL A 124 -1.63 -13.63 1.41
C VAL A 124 -1.98 -14.49 0.19
N ALA A 125 -3.27 -14.75 -0.04
CA ALA A 125 -3.72 -15.53 -1.19
C ALA A 125 -3.35 -14.88 -2.52
N GLN A 126 -3.55 -13.56 -2.65
CA GLN A 126 -3.21 -12.81 -3.86
C GLN A 126 -1.69 -12.76 -4.11
N ILE A 127 -0.89 -12.43 -3.09
CA ILE A 127 0.56 -12.34 -3.23
C ILE A 127 1.16 -13.69 -3.61
N ARG A 128 0.72 -14.77 -2.95
CA ARG A 128 1.14 -16.14 -3.27
C ARG A 128 0.75 -16.53 -4.69
N GLY A 129 -0.45 -16.18 -5.14
CA GLY A 129 -0.94 -16.53 -6.48
C GLY A 129 -0.39 -15.65 -7.60
N GLY A 130 0.08 -14.43 -7.30
CA GLY A 130 0.46 -13.44 -8.29
C GLY A 130 1.84 -13.62 -8.90
N GLY A 131 2.76 -14.36 -8.26
CA GLY A 131 4.09 -14.67 -8.80
C GLY A 131 5.06 -13.48 -8.91
N LEU A 132 4.65 -12.26 -8.54
CA LEU A 132 5.49 -11.05 -8.61
C LEU A 132 6.63 -11.03 -7.59
N VAL A 133 6.51 -11.82 -6.51
CA VAL A 133 7.55 -11.99 -5.48
C VAL A 133 7.72 -13.48 -5.20
N PRO A 134 8.47 -14.23 -6.04
CA PRO A 134 8.54 -15.70 -5.95
C PRO A 134 9.02 -16.22 -4.59
N GLN A 135 9.94 -15.51 -3.94
CA GLN A 135 10.47 -15.87 -2.62
C GLN A 135 9.42 -15.83 -1.51
N TYR A 136 8.35 -15.05 -1.68
CA TYR A 136 7.29 -14.96 -0.68
C TYR A 136 6.56 -16.30 -0.50
N GLU A 137 6.43 -17.10 -1.57
CA GLU A 137 5.79 -18.41 -1.47
C GLU A 137 6.56 -19.37 -0.55
N GLU A 138 7.88 -19.32 -0.56
CA GLU A 138 8.67 -20.12 0.37
C GLU A 138 8.49 -19.64 1.81
N LYS A 139 8.51 -18.31 2.03
CA LYS A 139 8.33 -17.72 3.36
C LYS A 139 6.98 -18.04 3.98
N ILE A 140 5.91 -18.06 3.18
CA ILE A 140 4.58 -18.37 3.70
C ILE A 140 4.43 -19.86 4.06
N ARG A 141 5.26 -20.76 3.52
CA ARG A 141 5.21 -22.21 3.86
C ARG A 141 5.77 -22.53 5.25
N ASP A 142 6.41 -21.57 5.93
CA ASP A 142 6.87 -21.73 7.30
C ASP A 142 5.70 -22.11 8.24
N PRO A 143 5.81 -23.20 9.04
CA PRO A 143 4.77 -23.63 9.96
C PRO A 143 4.30 -22.55 10.95
N VAL A 144 5.21 -21.68 11.41
CA VAL A 144 4.88 -20.59 12.35
C VAL A 144 4.00 -19.54 11.66
N VAL A 145 4.29 -19.24 10.39
CA VAL A 145 3.50 -18.31 9.58
C VAL A 145 2.13 -18.93 9.24
N GLN A 146 2.09 -20.22 8.91
CA GLN A 146 0.83 -20.94 8.65
C GLN A 146 -0.06 -21.02 9.90
N SER A 147 0.53 -21.16 11.09
CA SER A 147 -0.22 -21.13 12.35
C SER A 147 -0.86 -19.76 12.59
N ALA A 148 -0.13 -18.66 12.36
CA ALA A 148 -0.66 -17.31 12.48
C ALA A 148 -1.73 -16.97 11.42
N LEU A 149 -1.74 -17.68 10.29
CA LEU A 149 -2.73 -17.51 9.21
C LEU A 149 -4.03 -18.30 9.44
N GLN A 150 -4.07 -19.18 10.45
CA GLN A 150 -5.30 -19.92 10.78
C GLN A 150 -6.43 -18.94 11.11
N PRO A 151 -7.67 -19.18 10.63
CA PRO A 151 -8.77 -18.23 10.77
C PRO A 151 -8.96 -17.70 12.21
N GLY A 152 -8.95 -18.59 13.20
CA GLY A 152 -9.12 -18.22 14.61
C GLY A 152 -7.95 -17.43 15.20
N GLU A 153 -6.70 -17.76 14.84
CA GLU A 153 -5.53 -17.03 15.33
C GLU A 153 -5.42 -15.65 14.66
N CYS A 154 -5.69 -15.59 13.36
CA CYS A 154 -5.70 -14.35 12.59
C CYS A 154 -6.82 -13.39 13.05
N GLU A 155 -7.98 -13.92 13.43
CA GLU A 155 -9.08 -13.14 14.01
C GLU A 155 -8.76 -12.65 15.43
N ARG A 156 -8.10 -13.48 16.24
CA ARG A 156 -7.68 -13.11 17.59
C ARG A 156 -6.61 -12.02 17.59
N ASN A 157 -5.65 -12.11 16.68
CA ASN A 157 -4.46 -11.24 16.63
C ASN A 157 -4.18 -10.71 15.21
N PRO A 158 -5.05 -9.85 14.63
CA PRO A 158 -4.93 -9.41 13.24
C PRO A 158 -3.65 -8.61 12.97
N SER A 159 -3.13 -7.86 13.95
CA SER A 159 -1.86 -7.14 13.84
C SER A 159 -0.65 -8.07 13.74
N GLU A 160 -0.59 -9.10 14.58
CA GLU A 160 0.48 -10.10 14.51
C GLU A 160 0.39 -10.92 13.22
N ALA A 161 -0.82 -11.32 12.82
CA ALA A 161 -1.02 -12.02 11.56
C ALA A 161 -0.61 -11.16 10.37
N PHE A 162 -0.96 -9.86 10.33
CA PHE A 162 -0.53 -8.96 9.26
C PHE A 162 0.99 -8.81 9.21
N LYS A 163 1.64 -8.63 10.37
CA LYS A 163 3.12 -8.57 10.44
C LYS A 163 3.76 -9.87 9.97
N ARG A 164 3.39 -11.01 10.55
CA ARG A 164 4.05 -12.30 10.33
C ARG A 164 3.73 -12.93 8.98
N CYS A 165 2.54 -12.68 8.45
CA CYS A 165 2.10 -13.31 7.21
C CYS A 165 2.27 -12.40 5.99
N VAL A 166 2.31 -11.07 6.15
CA VAL A 166 2.43 -10.13 5.03
C VAL A 166 3.72 -9.32 5.11
N LEU A 167 3.88 -8.49 6.15
CA LEU A 167 4.93 -7.46 6.16
C LEU A 167 6.34 -8.05 6.29
N LEU A 168 6.59 -8.85 7.31
CA LEU A 168 7.92 -9.44 7.57
C LEU A 168 8.37 -10.40 6.46
N PRO A 169 7.50 -11.29 5.93
CA PRO A 169 7.86 -12.09 4.76
C PRO A 169 8.24 -11.24 3.56
N LEU A 170 7.47 -10.19 3.22
CA LEU A 170 7.77 -9.31 2.10
C LEU A 170 9.05 -8.50 2.31
N LEU A 171 9.30 -8.01 3.54
CA LEU A 171 10.54 -7.31 3.90
C LEU A 171 11.77 -8.21 3.75
N SER A 172 11.62 -9.51 4.03
CA SER A 172 12.71 -10.49 3.91
C SER A 172 13.00 -10.93 2.47
N CYS A 173 12.12 -10.60 1.52
CA CYS A 173 12.30 -10.92 0.10
C CYS A 173 13.24 -9.92 -0.58
N LYS A 174 13.96 -10.38 -1.60
CA LYS A 174 14.73 -9.52 -2.49
C LYS A 174 13.78 -8.52 -3.18
N PRO A 175 14.13 -7.22 -3.24
CA PRO A 175 13.32 -6.25 -3.96
C PRO A 175 13.12 -6.66 -5.43
N PRO A 176 11.90 -6.53 -5.98
CA PRO A 176 11.64 -6.73 -7.40
C PRO A 176 12.37 -5.67 -8.26
N ALA A 177 12.52 -5.95 -9.56
CA ALA A 177 13.20 -5.05 -10.49
C ALA A 177 12.47 -3.71 -10.69
N GLN A 178 11.16 -3.70 -10.45
CA GLN A 178 10.32 -2.51 -10.47
C GLN A 178 9.52 -2.45 -9.17
N ALA A 179 9.27 -1.24 -8.68
CA ALA A 179 8.37 -1.04 -7.55
C ALA A 179 6.97 -1.59 -7.86
N LEU A 180 6.36 -2.20 -6.86
CA LEU A 180 4.99 -2.74 -6.95
C LEU A 180 4.05 -1.89 -6.09
N PHE A 181 2.74 -2.08 -6.23
CA PHE A 181 1.77 -1.44 -5.34
C PHE A 181 0.77 -2.41 -4.71
N LEU A 182 0.28 -2.02 -3.54
CA LEU A 182 -0.87 -2.59 -2.85
C LEU A 182 -2.00 -1.57 -2.89
N LEU A 183 -3.16 -1.92 -3.46
CA LEU A 183 -4.32 -1.05 -3.54
C LEU A 183 -5.38 -1.41 -2.50
N VAL A 184 -5.85 -0.44 -1.72
CA VAL A 184 -6.98 -0.62 -0.79
C VAL A 184 -8.00 0.48 -1.01
N ASP A 185 -9.11 0.15 -1.66
CA ASP A 185 -10.21 1.08 -1.91
C ASP A 185 -11.11 1.22 -0.69
N SER A 186 -11.54 2.45 -0.41
CA SER A 186 -12.53 2.80 0.61
C SER A 186 -12.10 2.38 2.03
N VAL A 187 -10.86 2.69 2.42
CA VAL A 187 -10.29 2.37 3.74
C VAL A 187 -11.02 3.01 4.93
N ASP A 188 -11.88 4.00 4.67
CA ASP A 188 -12.75 4.60 5.67
C ASP A 188 -14.01 3.79 5.99
N GLU A 189 -14.32 2.76 5.20
CA GLU A 189 -15.41 1.82 5.48
C GLU A 189 -15.02 0.88 6.65
N GLY A 190 -15.99 0.56 7.51
CA GLY A 190 -15.77 -0.23 8.73
C GLY A 190 -15.40 0.59 9.97
N VAL A 191 -15.12 1.90 9.84
CA VAL A 191 -15.01 2.82 10.99
C VAL A 191 -16.41 3.15 11.48
N LYS A 192 -16.86 2.52 12.57
CA LYS A 192 -18.19 2.81 13.16
C LYS A 192 -18.23 4.25 13.68
N ALA A 193 -18.92 5.12 12.95
CA ALA A 193 -19.22 6.49 13.37
C ALA A 193 -20.25 6.46 14.52
N GLY A 194 -19.76 6.35 15.75
CA GLY A 194 -20.63 6.25 16.92
C GLY A 194 -19.89 6.14 18.25
N ASP A 195 -18.61 5.78 18.26
CA ASP A 195 -17.83 5.76 19.49
C ASP A 195 -17.15 7.13 19.68
N GLY A 196 -17.94 8.09 20.16
CA GLY A 196 -17.43 9.33 20.70
C GLY A 196 -16.41 9.02 21.80
N GLU A 197 -15.23 9.60 21.68
CA GLU A 197 -14.31 9.82 22.79
C GLU A 197 -13.93 8.59 23.65
N SER A 198 -13.94 7.38 23.09
CA SER A 198 -13.22 6.28 23.71
C SER A 198 -11.78 6.29 23.18
N ARG A 199 -10.91 7.02 23.88
CA ARG A 199 -9.46 6.77 23.94
C ARG A 199 -9.19 5.40 24.60
N SER A 200 -9.91 4.36 24.19
CA SER A 200 -9.65 3.00 24.64
C SER A 200 -8.25 2.65 24.17
N SER A 201 -7.39 2.46 25.15
CA SER A 201 -6.06 1.89 25.10
C SER A 201 -6.07 0.42 24.63
N SER A 202 -6.91 0.07 23.65
CA SER A 202 -6.85 -1.20 22.96
C SER A 202 -5.78 -1.10 21.88
N SER A 203 -4.66 -1.79 22.07
CA SER A 203 -3.56 -1.89 21.09
C SER A 203 -3.95 -2.56 19.77
N SER A 204 -5.19 -3.04 19.63
CA SER A 204 -5.70 -3.73 18.46
C SER A 204 -6.43 -2.77 17.50
N PRO A 205 -6.11 -2.78 16.20
CA PRO A 205 -6.78 -1.96 15.20
C PRO A 205 -8.24 -2.38 15.04
N ARG A 206 -9.13 -1.41 14.82
CA ARG A 206 -10.57 -1.63 14.67
C ARG A 206 -11.05 -1.58 13.22
N SER A 207 -10.19 -1.14 12.30
CA SER A 207 -10.48 -1.08 10.86
C SER A 207 -9.23 -1.38 10.03
N ILE A 208 -9.43 -1.69 8.74
CA ILE A 208 -8.32 -1.92 7.80
C ILE A 208 -7.46 -0.66 7.69
N GLY A 209 -8.07 0.53 7.69
CA GLY A 209 -7.35 1.80 7.72
C GLY A 209 -6.45 1.97 8.94
N GLU A 210 -6.94 1.63 10.15
CA GLU A 210 -6.14 1.65 11.38
C GLU A 210 -5.01 0.60 11.35
N LEU A 211 -5.29 -0.61 10.86
CA LEU A 211 -4.29 -1.67 10.71
C LEU A 211 -3.13 -1.22 9.80
N LEU A 212 -3.44 -0.64 8.65
CA LEU A 212 -2.46 -0.13 7.70
C LEU A 212 -1.66 1.03 8.29
N ALA A 213 -2.33 2.01 8.92
CA ALA A 213 -1.67 3.16 9.52
C ALA A 213 -0.74 2.75 10.69
N ALA A 214 -1.13 1.77 11.50
CA ALA A 214 -0.30 1.30 12.61
C ALA A 214 0.96 0.53 12.18
N HIS A 215 1.01 0.00 10.94
CA HIS A 215 2.09 -0.88 10.50
C HIS A 215 2.80 -0.42 9.21
N HIS A 216 2.53 0.79 8.74
CA HIS A 216 3.09 1.31 7.50
C HIS A 216 4.63 1.37 7.47
N GLU A 217 5.29 1.52 8.63
CA GLU A 217 6.76 1.53 8.75
C GLU A 217 7.41 0.18 8.39
N LEU A 218 6.63 -0.91 8.46
CA LEU A 218 7.07 -2.26 8.09
C LEU A 218 6.73 -2.59 6.62
N LEU A 219 6.22 -1.63 5.84
CA LEU A 219 6.05 -1.85 4.41
C LEU A 219 7.42 -1.84 3.72
N PRO A 220 7.70 -2.81 2.81
CA PRO A 220 8.95 -2.81 2.08
C PRO A 220 9.20 -1.50 1.33
N PRO A 221 10.46 -1.02 1.27
CA PRO A 221 10.79 0.24 0.60
C PRO A 221 10.54 0.22 -0.92
N TRP A 222 10.28 -0.95 -1.52
CA TRP A 222 9.89 -1.10 -2.92
C TRP A 222 8.37 -1.13 -3.14
N LEU A 223 7.55 -1.25 -2.08
CA LEU A 223 6.09 -1.34 -2.17
C LEU A 223 5.45 0.03 -1.98
N LEU A 224 4.55 0.43 -2.89
CA LEU A 224 3.75 1.65 -2.80
C LEU A 224 2.35 1.31 -2.29
N LEU A 225 1.91 1.90 -1.17
CA LEU A 225 0.54 1.75 -0.71
C LEU A 225 -0.37 2.77 -1.39
N ILE A 226 -1.42 2.32 -2.08
CA ILE A 226 -2.45 3.19 -2.67
C ILE A 226 -3.75 2.98 -1.91
N CYS A 227 -4.21 4.00 -1.21
CA CYS A 227 -5.48 3.95 -0.49
C CYS A 227 -6.49 4.93 -1.10
N SER A 228 -7.77 4.60 -1.02
CA SER A 228 -8.84 5.54 -1.35
C SER A 228 -9.76 5.77 -0.14
N GLY A 229 -10.29 6.97 0.00
CA GLY A 229 -11.32 7.23 1.01
C GLY A 229 -12.07 8.54 0.90
N ARG A 230 -13.10 8.71 1.74
CA ARG A 230 -13.96 9.91 1.74
C ARG A 230 -13.28 11.11 2.41
N ARG A 231 -13.38 12.28 1.78
CA ARG A 231 -12.83 13.56 2.30
C ARG A 231 -13.36 13.95 3.69
N GLN A 232 -14.59 13.56 3.99
CA GLN A 232 -15.26 13.90 5.25
C GLN A 232 -14.77 13.07 6.45
N ASN A 233 -14.08 11.95 6.21
CA ASN A 233 -13.51 11.16 7.30
C ASN A 233 -12.18 11.79 7.74
N LYS A 234 -12.26 12.69 8.72
CA LYS A 234 -11.09 13.36 9.29
C LYS A 234 -10.16 12.36 9.98
N ASN A 235 -10.66 11.24 10.51
CA ASN A 235 -9.83 10.24 11.18
C ASN A 235 -8.95 9.52 10.16
N ILE A 236 -9.48 9.07 9.03
CA ILE A 236 -8.66 8.46 7.97
C ILE A 236 -7.66 9.47 7.40
N THR A 237 -8.07 10.73 7.24
CA THR A 237 -7.15 11.75 6.75
C THR A 237 -6.02 11.94 7.75
N LYS A 238 -6.31 12.10 9.06
CA LYS A 238 -5.33 12.23 10.14
C LYS A 238 -4.41 11.02 10.29
N LEU A 239 -4.96 9.81 10.28
CA LEU A 239 -4.18 8.56 10.33
C LEU A 239 -3.15 8.51 9.20
N PHE A 240 -3.46 9.15 8.07
CA PHE A 240 -2.61 9.20 6.88
C PHE A 240 -1.97 10.59 6.65
N THR A 241 -2.14 11.59 7.52
CA THR A 241 -1.49 12.92 7.43
C THR A 241 -0.65 13.29 8.64
N ASP A 242 -0.99 12.82 9.84
CA ASP A 242 -0.38 13.24 11.11
C ASP A 242 0.73 12.27 11.58
N LEU A 243 1.11 11.30 10.74
CA LEU A 243 2.25 10.44 11.00
C LEU A 243 3.55 11.25 10.87
N PRO A 244 4.49 11.11 11.82
CA PRO A 244 5.65 12.00 11.94
C PRO A 244 6.45 12.04 10.64
N LEU A 245 6.84 13.26 10.26
CA LEU A 245 7.52 13.67 9.02
C LEU A 245 8.90 13.02 8.79
N THR A 246 9.28 12.00 9.56
CA THR A 246 10.58 11.34 9.50
C THR A 246 10.67 10.21 8.49
N LEU A 247 9.58 9.80 7.82
CA LEU A 247 9.62 8.74 6.81
C LEU A 247 8.81 9.07 5.54
N GLY A 248 9.43 9.87 4.67
CA GLY A 248 9.09 9.98 3.24
C GLY A 248 7.87 10.82 2.86
N SER A 249 8.01 11.56 1.76
CA SER A 249 7.00 12.50 1.24
C SER A 249 5.75 11.79 0.71
N ARG A 250 4.58 11.98 1.33
CA ARG A 250 3.28 11.43 0.86
C ARG A 250 2.70 12.25 -0.30
N THR A 251 1.94 11.60 -1.19
CA THR A 251 1.17 12.29 -2.25
C THR A 251 -0.33 12.09 -2.04
N SER A 252 -1.06 13.14 -1.63
CA SER A 252 -2.53 13.13 -1.57
C SER A 252 -3.10 13.67 -2.88
N LEU A 253 -3.97 12.88 -3.53
CA LEU A 253 -4.64 13.27 -4.77
C LEU A 253 -6.12 13.52 -4.50
N LYS A 254 -6.55 14.75 -4.76
CA LYS A 254 -7.95 15.16 -4.60
C LYS A 254 -8.72 14.88 -5.90
N LEU A 255 -9.78 14.09 -5.80
CA LEU A 255 -10.72 13.76 -6.89
C LEU A 255 -12.02 14.54 -6.74
#